data_AF-A0A4Q6ATR6-F1
#
_entry.id   AF-A0A4Q6ATR6-F1
#
_cell.length_a   1.000
_cell.length_b   1.000
_cell.length_c   1.000
_cell.angle_alpha   90.00
_cell.angle_beta   90.00
_cell.angle_gamma   90.00
#
_symmetry.space_group_name_H-M   'P 1'
#
loop_
_entity.id
_entity.type
_entity.pdbx_description
1 polymer ?
#
loop_
_entity_poly.entity_id
_entity_poly.type
_entity_poly.pdbx_seq_one_letter_code
_entity_poly.pdbx_strand_id
1 'polypeptide(L)' 'MMRFVLFTLLAVFQFACKKEKEAVPAEEDNTPGSILGTWELKETYSGMSPFMVHQPGNGNILKFTDNTYQIIIAG' A
#
# COMPACT_ATOMS: atom_id res chain seq x y z
N MET A 1 34.43 15.73 22.54
CA MET A 1 33.24 14.96 22.96
C MET A 1 32.10 15.01 21.95
N MET A 2 31.63 16.18 21.48
CA MET A 2 30.49 16.30 20.54
C MET A 2 30.62 15.47 19.24
N ARG A 3 31.84 15.37 18.70
CA ARG A 3 32.10 14.65 17.44
C ARG A 3 31.93 13.12 17.57
N PHE A 4 32.22 12.56 18.75
CA PHE A 4 32.01 11.13 19.03
C PHE A 4 30.52 10.79 19.21
N VAL A 5 29.74 11.72 19.77
CA VAL A 5 28.28 11.57 19.93
C VAL A 5 27.58 11.54 18.57
N LEU A 6 28.03 12.36 17.62
CA LEU A 6 27.47 12.39 16.27
C LEU A 6 27.70 11.06 15.52
N PHE A 7 28.91 10.49 15.61
CA PHE A 7 29.23 9.22 14.97
C PHE A 7 28.48 8.03 15.60
N THR A 8 28.26 8.06 16.91
CA THR A 8 27.47 7.03 17.60
C THR A 8 25.98 7.10 17.24
N LEU A 9 25.40 8.31 17.16
CA LEU A 9 24.02 8.48 16.70
C LEU A 9 23.81 7.99 15.26
N LEU A 10 24.75 8.29 14.35
CA LEU A 10 24.66 7.88 12.96
C LEU A 10 24.75 6.36 12.81
N ALA A 11 25.57 5.69 13.62
CA ALA A 11 25.68 4.24 13.63
C ALA A 11 24.37 3.58 14.12
N VAL A 12 23.76 4.09 15.20
CA VAL A 12 22.50 3.53 15.73
C VAL A 12 21.35 3.67 14.71
N PHE A 13 21.31 4.75 13.93
CA PHE A 13 20.30 4.96 12.90
C PHE A 13 20.33 3.89 11.78
N GLN A 14 21.52 3.38 11.45
CA GLN A 14 21.67 2.31 10.44
C GLN A 14 21.21 0.93 10.95
N PHE A 15 21.29 0.67 12.25
CA PHE A 15 20.87 -0.61 12.85
C PHE A 15 19.40 -0.62 13.30
N ALA A 16 18.78 0.55 13.53
CA ALA A 16 17.38 0.66 13.93
C ALA A 16 16.39 0.34 12.79
N CYS A 17 16.84 0.33 11.53
CA CYS A 17 15.99 0.07 10.36
C CYS A 17 16.08 -1.36 9.83
N LYS A 18 16.32 -2.35 10.72
CA LYS A 18 16.06 -3.74 10.38
C LYS A 18 14.55 -3.98 10.51
N LYS A 19 13.81 -3.68 9.44
CA LYS A 19 12.46 -4.20 9.28
C LYS A 19 12.60 -5.72 9.22
N GLU A 20 12.39 -6.39 10.35
CA GLU A 20 12.27 -7.83 10.36
C GLU A 20 11.20 -8.18 9.34
N LYS A 21 11.57 -8.99 8.36
CA LYS A 21 10.59 -9.64 7.51
C LYS A 21 9.87 -10.60 8.44
N GLU A 22 8.77 -10.11 9.00
CA GLU A 22 7.79 -10.94 9.69
C GLU A 22 7.48 -12.08 8.72
N ALA A 23 7.99 -13.26 9.04
CA ALA A 23 7.66 -14.47 8.30
C ALA A 23 6.17 -14.65 8.57
N VAL A 24 5.36 -14.22 7.59
CA VAL A 24 3.93 -14.46 7.55
C VAL A 24 3.75 -15.94 7.90
N PRO A 25 3.09 -16.28 9.02
CA PRO A 25 2.79 -17.66 9.33
C PRO A 25 2.07 -18.23 8.12
N ALA A 26 2.42 -19.45 7.72
CA ALA A 26 1.65 -20.19 6.73
C ALA A 26 0.28 -20.51 7.33
N GLU A 27 -0.56 -19.49 7.44
CA GLU A 27 -1.98 -19.66 7.70
C GLU A 27 -2.57 -20.19 6.40
N GLU A 28 -3.05 -21.43 6.49
CA GLU A 28 -4.13 -22.01 5.72
C GLU A 28 -4.71 -21.04 4.69
N ASP A 29 -4.45 -21.31 3.42
CA ASP A 29 -4.87 -20.56 2.24
C ASP A 29 -6.41 -20.51 2.15
N ASN A 30 -6.98 -19.68 3.00
CA ASN A 30 -8.35 -19.21 2.95
C ASN A 30 -8.37 -17.89 2.18
N THR A 31 -7.53 -17.71 1.13
CA THR A 31 -7.74 -16.55 0.26
C THR A 31 -9.09 -16.74 -0.43
N PRO A 32 -10.11 -15.89 -0.15
CA PRO A 32 -11.25 -15.83 -1.05
C PRO A 32 -10.68 -15.49 -2.42
N GLY A 33 -10.95 -16.34 -3.41
CA GLY A 33 -10.35 -16.23 -4.74
C GLY A 33 -10.37 -14.78 -5.24
N SER A 34 -9.28 -14.38 -5.91
CA SER A 34 -9.11 -13.01 -6.40
C SER A 34 -10.36 -12.52 -7.14
N ILE A 35 -10.76 -11.27 -6.90
CA ILE A 35 -11.91 -10.60 -7.54
C ILE A 35 -11.58 -10.18 -8.98
N LEU A 36 -11.21 -11.16 -9.81
CA LEU A 36 -10.76 -10.95 -11.18
C LEU A 36 -11.71 -10.08 -11.99
N GLY A 37 -11.14 -9.15 -12.75
CA GLY A 37 -11.88 -8.32 -13.69
C GLY A 37 -11.64 -6.83 -13.51
N THR A 38 -12.57 -6.06 -14.07
CA THR A 38 -12.48 -4.61 -14.18
C THR A 38 -13.60 -3.98 -13.36
N TRP A 39 -13.23 -3.06 -12.48
CA TRP A 39 -14.13 -2.39 -11.55
C TRP A 39 -13.99 -0.88 -11.70
N GLU A 40 -15.06 -0.13 -11.49
CA GLU A 40 -15.02 1.33 -11.48
C GLU A 40 -15.01 1.86 -10.05
N LEU A 41 -14.11 2.79 -9.76
CA LEU A 41 -13.97 3.39 -8.45
C LEU A 41 -15.13 4.36 -8.18
N LYS A 42 -15.90 4.05 -7.14
CA LYS A 42 -17.06 4.86 -6.75
C LYS A 42 -16.70 5.95 -5.73
N GLU A 43 -15.82 5.65 -4.78
CA GLU A 43 -15.54 6.53 -3.65
C GLU A 43 -14.06 6.46 -3.27
N THR A 44 -13.46 7.60 -2.95
CA THR A 44 -12.07 7.71 -2.48
C THR A 44 -11.99 8.43 -1.15
N TYR A 45 -11.17 7.89 -0.24
CA TYR A 45 -10.88 8.48 1.05
C TYR A 45 -9.37 8.75 1.18
N SER A 46 -9.00 9.94 1.63
CA SER A 46 -7.59 10.33 1.78
C SER A 46 -7.34 11.04 3.10
N GLY A 47 -7.35 10.27 4.20
CA GLY A 47 -6.90 10.72 5.52
C GLY A 47 -7.61 11.99 6.00
N MET A 48 -6.91 13.13 5.94
CA MET A 48 -7.46 14.44 6.33
C MET A 48 -8.39 15.08 5.29
N SER A 49 -8.48 14.53 4.08
CA SER A 49 -9.36 15.01 3.02
C SER A 49 -10.75 14.37 3.15
N PRO A 50 -11.84 15.11 2.90
CA PRO A 50 -13.18 14.54 2.86
C PRO A 50 -13.30 13.45 1.78
N PHE A 51 -14.26 12.56 1.98
CA PHE A 51 -14.64 11.54 1.00
C PHE A 51 -15.02 12.20 -0.33
N MET A 52 -14.50 11.67 -1.43
CA MET A 52 -14.89 12.07 -2.78
C MET A 52 -15.70 10.94 -3.41
N VAL A 53 -16.93 11.25 -3.81
CA VAL A 53 -17.84 10.35 -4.51
C VAL A 53 -17.74 10.65 -6.01
N HIS A 54 -17.47 9.63 -6.80
CA HIS A 54 -17.34 9.71 -8.25
C HIS A 54 -18.67 9.33 -8.92
N GLN A 55 -18.96 9.96 -10.06
CA GLN A 55 -20.15 9.62 -10.86
C GLN A 55 -19.93 8.28 -11.59
N PRO A 56 -20.99 7.53 -11.93
CA PRO A 56 -20.86 6.38 -12.83
C PRO A 56 -20.25 6.80 -14.18
N GLY A 57 -19.33 5.99 -14.74
CA GLY A 57 -18.62 6.34 -15.98
C GLY A 57 -17.51 7.39 -15.79
N ASN A 58 -16.95 7.50 -14.58
CA ASN A 58 -15.89 8.46 -14.26
C ASN A 58 -14.50 8.08 -14.79
N GLY A 59 -14.32 6.86 -15.30
CA GLY A 59 -13.07 6.44 -15.93
C GLY A 59 -11.93 6.08 -14.96
N ASN A 60 -12.16 6.12 -13.64
CA ASN A 60 -11.24 5.58 -12.65
C ASN A 60 -11.42 4.06 -12.55
N ILE A 61 -10.74 3.34 -13.43
CA ILE A 61 -10.91 1.91 -13.60
C ILE A 61 -9.79 1.14 -12.86
N LEU A 62 -10.18 0.10 -12.13
CA LEU A 62 -9.31 -0.82 -11.40
C LEU A 62 -9.38 -2.20 -12.06
N LYS A 63 -8.24 -2.73 -12.51
CA LYS A 63 -8.15 -4.08 -13.07
C LYS A 63 -7.47 -5.00 -12.08
N PHE A 64 -8.21 -5.94 -11.52
CA PHE A 64 -7.71 -6.96 -10.60
C PHE A 64 -7.30 -8.22 -11.37
N THR A 65 -6.13 -8.73 -11.00
CA THR A 65 -5.53 -9.99 -11.47
C THR A 65 -5.36 -10.94 -10.28
N ASP A 66 -4.83 -12.14 -10.49
CA ASP A 66 -4.72 -13.15 -9.43
C ASP A 66 -3.97 -12.66 -8.18
N ASN A 67 -3.01 -11.74 -8.36
CA ASN A 67 -2.12 -11.32 -7.28
C ASN A 67 -1.87 -9.80 -7.22
N THR A 68 -2.44 -9.01 -8.13
CA THR A 68 -2.21 -7.56 -8.16
C THR A 68 -3.36 -6.81 -8.80
N TYR A 69 -3.32 -5.48 -8.72
CA TYR A 69 -4.26 -4.59 -9.40
C TYR A 69 -3.52 -3.51 -10.19
N GLN A 70 -4.17 -2.98 -11.22
CA GLN A 70 -3.70 -1.85 -12.00
C GLN A 70 -4.76 -0.76 -12.03
N ILE A 71 -4.34 0.50 -11.91
CA ILE A 71 -5.22 1.67 -12.06
C ILE A 71 -5.12 2.14 -13.52
N ILE A 72 -6.26 2.17 -14.20
CA ILE A 72 -6.42 2.68 -15.56
C ILE A 72 -7.24 3.96 -15.42
N ILE A 73 -6.60 5.12 -15.57
CA ILE A 73 -7.28 6.41 -15.54
C ILE A 73 -7.60 6.76 -17.00
N ALA A 74 -8.86 6.60 -17.39
CA ALA A 74 -9.38 7.17 -18.63
C ALA A 74 -9.80 8.61 -18.31
N GLY A 75 -8.93 9.57 -18.64
CA GLY A 75 -9.14 11.00 -18.39
C GLY A 75 -10.28 11.61 -19.20
#